data_AF-A0AAW9H242-F1
#
_entry.id   AF-A0AAW9H242-F1
#
_cell.length_a   1.000
_cell.length_b   1.000
_cell.length_c   1.000
_cell.angle_alpha   90.00
_cell.angle_beta   90.00
_cell.angle_gamma   90.00
#
_symmetry.space_group_name_H-M   'P 1'
#
loop_
_entity.id
_entity.type
_entity.pdbx_description
1 polymer ?
#
loop_
_entity_poly.entity_id
_entity_poly.type
_entity_poly.pdbx_seq_one_letter_code
_entity_poly.pdbx_strand_id
1 'polypeptide(L)'
;MKKVMAALAIVLSLSSCDKPKIDTSSDENMKISIQKVRESLPENQRTTYDSALKVVALNHLNLADLMQAGMTKNTSGIEAQMKSELSGKTGEEIISYAETIRKERAEREQTQALQEISELLQKQKTAESSLKELEAFKVSRSRFYFEKKNYGRDQPIIELSVENGTNKAIARAYFKGVIASPGREVPWFTDTFNYQISGGLEPGEKAEWNLAPNMFSDWGKVNAPSDAVFTVTVIRVDDAQGNPVFGDAEFSERDAKRLAELQAKYPNSPP
;
A
#
# COMPACT_ATOMS: atom_id res chain seq x y z
N MET A 1 65.47 -33.32 64.94
CA MET A 1 64.31 -32.46 65.27
C MET A 1 63.77 -31.83 63.98
N LYS A 2 62.47 -32.01 63.69
CA LYS A 2 61.54 -31.05 63.03
C LYS A 2 61.94 -30.48 61.64
N LYS A 3 61.20 -30.58 60.52
CA LYS A 3 59.77 -30.75 60.17
C LYS A 3 59.73 -31.19 58.69
N VAL A 4 59.01 -32.25 58.30
CA VAL A 4 57.60 -32.29 57.82
C VAL A 4 57.32 -31.35 56.63
N MET A 5 56.93 -32.00 55.52
CA MET A 5 56.39 -31.48 54.25
C MET A 5 55.29 -30.42 54.39
N ALA A 6 55.15 -29.58 53.36
CA ALA A 6 53.86 -29.28 52.72
C ALA A 6 54.07 -28.68 51.33
N ALA A 7 53.88 -29.49 50.29
CA ALA A 7 53.64 -29.01 48.93
C ALA A 7 52.20 -28.48 48.87
N LEU A 8 52.03 -27.19 48.64
CA LEU A 8 50.73 -26.57 48.43
C LEU A 8 50.34 -26.77 46.97
N ALA A 9 49.64 -27.87 46.68
CA ALA A 9 48.93 -28.06 45.43
C ALA A 9 47.76 -27.06 45.38
N ILE A 10 47.95 -25.95 44.68
CA ILE A 10 46.87 -25.05 44.28
C ILE A 10 46.09 -25.79 43.20
N VAL A 11 45.03 -26.48 43.62
CA VAL A 11 44.04 -27.07 42.72
C VAL A 11 43.28 -25.92 42.05
N LEU A 12 43.43 -25.83 40.74
CA LEU A 12 42.59 -25.08 39.83
C LEU A 12 41.11 -25.44 40.06
N SER A 13 40.34 -24.55 40.69
CA SER A 13 38.89 -24.52 40.49
C SER A 13 38.60 -23.76 39.20
N LEU A 14 38.92 -24.38 38.06
CA LEU A 14 38.26 -24.06 36.80
C LEU A 14 36.82 -24.52 36.96
N SER A 15 35.97 -23.65 37.48
CA SER A 15 34.53 -23.74 37.27
C SER A 15 34.28 -23.57 35.76
N SER A 16 34.55 -24.62 34.98
CA SER A 16 33.83 -24.83 33.73
C SER A 16 32.41 -25.22 34.13
N CYS A 17 31.68 -24.27 34.71
CA CYS A 17 30.22 -24.31 34.75
C CYS A 17 29.79 -24.19 33.31
N ASP A 18 29.73 -25.33 32.63
CA ASP A 18 29.12 -25.43 31.32
C ASP A 18 27.71 -24.87 31.48
N LYS A 19 27.46 -23.68 30.91
CA LYS A 19 26.18 -22.98 31.08
C LYS A 19 25.09 -23.93 30.56
N PRO A 20 23.97 -24.09 31.29
CA PRO A 20 22.91 -24.97 30.83
C PRO A 20 22.46 -24.57 29.43
N LYS A 21 22.12 -25.58 28.62
CA LYS A 21 21.70 -25.45 27.22
C LYS A 21 20.32 -26.06 27.05
N ILE A 22 19.57 -25.56 26.08
CA ILE A 22 18.27 -26.14 25.72
C ILE A 22 18.50 -27.51 25.06
N ASP A 23 17.86 -28.54 25.60
CA ASP A 23 17.89 -29.91 25.08
C ASP A 23 16.55 -30.23 24.43
N THR A 24 16.52 -30.28 23.09
CA THR A 24 15.31 -30.53 22.32
C THR A 24 15.14 -32.01 21.92
N SER A 25 15.88 -32.94 22.53
CA SER A 25 15.82 -34.38 22.21
C SER A 25 14.46 -35.02 22.51
N SER A 26 13.72 -34.48 23.47
CA SER A 26 12.32 -34.81 23.76
C SER A 26 11.58 -33.57 24.27
N ASP A 27 10.24 -33.57 24.24
CA ASP A 27 9.46 -32.43 24.73
C ASP A 27 9.66 -32.18 26.23
N GLU A 28 9.81 -33.25 27.00
CA GLU A 28 10.06 -33.17 28.45
C GLU A 28 11.47 -32.61 28.72
N ASN A 29 12.50 -33.09 28.01
CA ASN A 29 13.86 -32.54 28.12
C ASN A 29 13.89 -31.06 27.72
N MET A 30 13.12 -30.67 26.70
CA MET A 30 13.04 -29.29 26.24
C MET A 30 12.44 -28.40 27.31
N LYS A 31 11.31 -28.81 27.90
CA LYS A 31 10.64 -28.06 28.96
C LYS A 31 11.52 -27.90 30.20
N ILE A 32 12.17 -28.99 30.64
CA ILE A 32 13.06 -28.97 31.81
C ILE A 32 14.30 -28.12 31.54
N SER A 33 14.93 -28.28 30.38
CA SER A 33 16.15 -27.55 30.03
C SER A 33 15.89 -26.06 29.84
N ILE A 34 14.77 -25.64 29.22
CA ILE A 34 14.36 -24.24 29.12
C ILE A 34 14.24 -23.59 30.50
N GLN A 35 13.63 -24.29 31.47
CA GLN A 35 13.49 -23.80 32.83
C GLN A 35 14.86 -23.67 33.53
N LYS A 36 15.73 -24.68 33.40
CA LYS A 36 17.09 -24.64 33.95
C LYS A 36 17.92 -23.49 33.36
N VAL A 37 17.84 -23.28 32.05
CA VAL A 37 18.48 -22.16 31.36
C VAL A 37 17.97 -20.83 31.92
N ARG A 38 16.65 -20.68 32.04
CA ARG A 38 16.03 -19.48 32.60
C ARG A 38 16.47 -19.19 34.03
N GLU A 39 16.48 -20.21 34.89
CA GLU A 39 16.87 -20.08 36.30
C GLU A 39 18.34 -19.73 36.49
N SER A 40 19.21 -20.16 35.55
CA SER A 40 20.63 -19.82 35.54
C SER A 40 20.94 -18.36 35.18
N LEU A 41 19.98 -17.65 34.58
CA LEU A 41 20.12 -16.23 34.26
C LEU A 41 19.83 -15.34 35.48
N PRO A 42 20.47 -14.16 35.56
CA PRO A 42 20.09 -13.10 36.49
C PRO A 42 18.60 -12.80 36.42
N GLU A 43 17.97 -12.51 37.56
CA GLU A 43 16.52 -12.31 37.66
C GLU A 43 16.00 -11.24 36.70
N ASN A 44 16.77 -10.16 36.49
CA ASN A 44 16.44 -9.07 35.57
C ASN A 44 16.54 -9.44 34.07
N GLN A 45 17.13 -10.58 33.72
CA GLN A 45 17.23 -11.06 32.33
C GLN A 45 16.20 -12.14 32.00
N ARG A 46 15.53 -12.73 32.99
CA ARG A 46 14.61 -13.86 32.78
C ARG A 46 13.44 -13.49 31.86
N THR A 47 12.87 -12.30 32.01
CA THR A 47 11.80 -11.79 31.13
C THR A 47 12.31 -11.52 29.71
N THR A 48 13.53 -11.02 29.56
CA THR A 48 14.18 -10.80 28.26
C THR A 48 14.42 -12.13 27.55
N TYR A 49 14.88 -13.15 28.27
CA TYR A 49 15.00 -14.52 27.79
C TYR A 49 13.65 -15.10 27.35
N ASP A 50 12.60 -14.97 28.18
CA ASP A 50 11.26 -15.49 27.86
C ASP A 50 10.71 -14.88 26.54
N SER A 51 10.99 -13.59 26.29
CA SER A 51 10.66 -12.92 25.04
C SER A 51 11.56 -13.35 23.87
N ALA A 52 12.87 -13.45 24.10
CA ALA A 52 13.85 -13.87 23.11
C ALA A 52 13.62 -15.30 22.62
N LEU A 53 13.26 -16.22 23.52
CA LEU A 53 12.94 -17.60 23.22
C LEU A 53 11.82 -17.71 22.16
N LYS A 54 10.77 -16.89 22.29
CA LYS A 54 9.67 -16.84 21.32
C LYS A 54 10.12 -16.30 19.96
N VAL A 55 10.96 -15.27 19.94
CA VAL A 55 11.50 -14.68 18.70
C VAL A 55 12.34 -15.70 17.94
N VAL A 56 13.24 -16.40 18.65
CA VAL A 56 14.11 -17.43 18.05
C VAL A 56 13.29 -18.61 17.55
N ALA A 57 12.39 -19.15 18.38
CA ALA A 57 11.59 -20.32 18.01
C ALA A 57 10.74 -20.08 16.75
N LEU A 58 10.24 -18.86 16.54
CA LEU A 58 9.37 -18.52 15.42
C LEU A 58 10.12 -17.91 14.23
N ASN A 59 11.45 -17.79 14.26
CA ASN A 59 12.15 -16.93 13.31
C ASN A 59 12.00 -17.33 11.84
N HIS A 60 12.04 -18.64 11.58
CA HIS A 60 12.02 -19.18 10.22
C HIS A 60 10.65 -19.73 9.82
N LEU A 61 9.61 -19.57 10.65
CA LEU A 61 8.25 -19.97 10.29
C LEU A 61 7.64 -18.95 9.34
N ASN A 62 7.22 -19.39 8.16
CA ASN A 62 6.52 -18.54 7.21
C ASN A 62 4.99 -18.76 7.27
N LEU A 63 4.21 -17.84 6.69
CA LEU A 63 2.75 -17.91 6.72
C LEU A 63 2.19 -19.12 5.96
N ALA A 64 2.89 -19.59 4.91
CA ALA A 64 2.46 -20.74 4.12
C ALA A 64 2.55 -22.03 4.97
N ASP A 65 3.62 -22.21 5.73
CA ASP A 65 3.81 -23.36 6.63
C ASP A 65 2.74 -23.38 7.73
N LEU A 66 2.42 -22.21 8.30
CA LEU A 66 1.34 -22.06 9.28
C LEU A 66 -0.03 -22.39 8.69
N MET A 67 -0.31 -21.90 7.48
CA MET A 67 -1.56 -22.17 6.78
C MET A 67 -1.70 -23.65 6.43
N GLN A 68 -0.64 -24.27 5.93
CA GLN A 68 -0.59 -25.69 5.59
C GLN A 68 -0.79 -26.57 6.83
N ALA A 69 -0.14 -26.24 7.95
CA ALA A 69 -0.35 -26.93 9.22
C ALA A 69 -1.79 -26.81 9.71
N GLY A 70 -2.42 -25.64 9.55
CA GLY A 70 -3.84 -25.43 9.88
C GLY A 70 -4.79 -26.26 9.01
N MET A 71 -4.53 -26.34 7.70
CA MET A 71 -5.32 -27.13 6.76
C MET A 71 -5.19 -28.64 6.99
N THR A 72 -3.96 -29.12 7.25
CA THR A 72 -3.65 -30.55 7.40
C THR A 72 -3.75 -31.04 8.84
N LYS A 73 -3.94 -30.14 9.81
CA LYS A 73 -3.84 -30.39 11.26
C LYS A 73 -2.51 -31.06 11.67
N ASN A 74 -1.45 -30.83 10.91
CA ASN A 74 -0.14 -31.41 11.14
C ASN A 74 0.88 -30.33 11.52
N THR A 75 1.32 -30.34 12.77
CA THR A 75 2.30 -29.40 13.33
C THR A 75 3.72 -29.95 13.40
N SER A 76 3.95 -31.22 13.03
CA SER A 76 5.25 -31.89 13.18
C SER A 76 6.41 -31.14 12.50
N GLY A 77 6.19 -30.58 11.31
CA GLY A 77 7.20 -29.80 10.59
C GLY A 77 7.55 -28.49 11.31
N ILE A 78 6.54 -27.81 11.86
CA ILE A 78 6.71 -26.59 12.66
C ILE A 78 7.49 -26.91 13.94
N GLU A 79 7.11 -27.97 14.65
CA GLU A 79 7.76 -28.39 15.88
C GLU A 79 9.23 -28.78 15.66
N ALA A 80 9.53 -29.51 14.59
CA ALA A 80 10.90 -29.87 14.24
C ALA A 80 11.76 -28.62 13.98
N GLN A 81 11.22 -27.64 13.27
CA GLN A 81 11.91 -26.39 12.95
C GLN A 81 12.12 -25.51 14.19
N MET A 82 11.13 -25.42 15.08
CA MET A 82 11.28 -24.73 16.36
C MET A 82 12.36 -25.38 17.21
N LYS A 83 12.39 -26.72 17.29
CA LYS A 83 13.41 -27.46 18.04
C LYS A 83 14.80 -27.21 17.47
N SER A 84 14.97 -27.19 16.15
CA SER A 84 16.28 -26.92 15.54
C SER A 84 16.79 -25.50 15.84
N GLU A 85 15.90 -24.50 15.91
CA GLU A 85 16.31 -23.12 16.25
C GLU A 85 16.78 -22.98 17.71
N LEU A 86 16.32 -23.83 18.62
CA LEU A 86 16.59 -23.73 20.05
C LEU A 86 17.70 -24.65 20.55
N SER A 87 17.89 -25.79 19.89
CA SER A 87 18.77 -26.87 20.35
C SER A 87 20.20 -26.39 20.64
N GLY A 88 20.70 -26.74 21.82
CA GLY A 88 22.08 -26.49 22.23
C GLY A 88 22.40 -25.04 22.61
N LYS A 89 21.46 -24.10 22.54
CA LYS A 89 21.69 -22.69 22.89
C LYS A 89 21.58 -22.45 24.39
N THR A 90 22.45 -21.60 24.91
CA THR A 90 22.41 -21.04 26.27
C THR A 90 21.46 -19.84 26.33
N GLY A 91 21.14 -19.37 27.55
CA GLY A 91 20.25 -18.22 27.74
C GLY A 91 20.78 -16.92 27.10
N GLU A 92 22.09 -16.67 27.21
CA GLU A 92 22.74 -15.50 26.60
C GLU A 92 22.72 -15.57 25.06
N GLU A 93 22.96 -16.76 24.48
CA GLU A 93 22.90 -16.97 23.04
C GLU A 93 21.48 -16.80 22.49
N ILE A 94 20.45 -17.22 23.23
CA ILE A 94 19.05 -16.97 22.86
C ILE A 94 18.74 -15.46 22.86
N ILE A 95 19.16 -14.73 23.90
CA ILE A 95 18.94 -13.28 23.99
C ILE A 95 19.66 -12.55 22.84
N SER A 96 20.95 -12.83 22.64
CA SER A 96 21.75 -12.19 21.58
C SER A 96 21.23 -12.53 20.19
N TYR A 97 20.85 -13.78 19.93
CA TYR A 97 20.30 -14.17 18.63
C TYR A 97 18.96 -13.49 18.36
N ALA A 98 18.08 -13.38 19.36
CA ALA A 98 16.83 -12.64 19.23
C ALA A 98 17.04 -11.14 18.93
N GLU A 99 18.08 -10.51 19.50
CA GLU A 99 18.44 -9.12 19.19
C GLU A 99 18.88 -8.97 17.73
N THR A 100 19.72 -9.88 17.23
CA THR A 100 20.10 -9.92 15.80
C THR A 100 18.88 -10.04 14.90
N ILE A 101 17.98 -10.99 15.21
CA ILE A 101 16.73 -11.18 14.45
C ILE A 101 15.88 -9.90 14.44
N ARG A 102 15.70 -9.26 15.61
CA ARG A 102 14.93 -8.01 15.71
C ARG A 102 15.54 -6.89 14.90
N LYS A 103 16.87 -6.76 14.95
CA LYS A 103 17.61 -5.75 14.20
C LYS A 103 17.44 -5.96 12.69
N GLU A 104 17.66 -7.18 12.21
CA GLU A 104 17.48 -7.51 10.79
C GLU A 104 16.04 -7.30 10.31
N ARG A 105 15.04 -7.59 11.14
CA ARG A 105 13.63 -7.32 10.82
C ARG A 105 13.37 -5.82 10.75
N ALA A 106 13.87 -5.05 11.73
CA ALA A 106 13.71 -3.60 11.73
C ALA A 106 14.37 -2.94 10.50
N GLU A 107 15.56 -3.39 10.10
CA GLU A 107 16.25 -2.92 8.90
C GLU A 107 15.49 -3.27 7.62
N ARG A 108 14.95 -4.49 7.53
CA ARG A 108 14.09 -4.92 6.42
C ARG A 108 12.79 -4.12 6.34
N GLU A 109 12.09 -3.97 7.46
CA GLU A 109 10.87 -3.17 7.56
C GLU A 109 11.13 -1.70 7.17
N GLN A 110 12.24 -1.12 7.64
CA GLN A 110 12.63 0.24 7.28
C GLN A 110 12.92 0.38 5.79
N THR A 111 13.67 -0.57 5.20
CA THR A 111 13.98 -0.56 3.77
C THR A 111 12.70 -0.65 2.93
N GLN A 112 11.80 -1.56 3.27
CA GLN A 112 10.50 -1.72 2.59
C GLN A 112 9.63 -0.46 2.74
N ALA A 113 9.57 0.12 3.94
CA ALA A 113 8.83 1.35 4.18
C ALA A 113 9.36 2.54 3.36
N LEU A 114 10.69 2.69 3.27
CA LEU A 114 11.29 3.77 2.46
C LEU A 114 11.04 3.58 0.96
N GLN A 115 11.06 2.33 0.48
CA GLN A 115 10.67 2.02 -0.89
C GLN A 115 9.20 2.37 -1.14
N GLU A 116 8.30 1.95 -0.25
CA GLU A 116 6.85 2.25 -0.35
C GLU A 116 6.60 3.77 -0.32
N ILE A 117 7.27 4.52 0.55
CA ILE A 117 7.21 6.00 0.57
C ILE A 117 7.62 6.57 -0.79
N SER A 118 8.74 6.12 -1.36
CA SER A 118 9.22 6.60 -2.66
C SER A 118 8.21 6.32 -3.78
N GLU A 119 7.61 5.14 -3.79
CA GLU A 119 6.58 4.75 -4.76
C GLU A 119 5.32 5.61 -4.62
N LEU A 120 4.86 5.85 -3.38
CA LEU A 120 3.71 6.68 -3.08
C LEU A 120 3.93 8.16 -3.44
N LEU A 121 5.11 8.72 -3.15
CA LEU A 121 5.48 10.08 -3.55
C LEU A 121 5.55 10.23 -5.08
N GLN A 122 6.11 9.24 -5.76
CA GLN A 122 6.12 9.23 -7.23
C GLN A 122 4.70 9.16 -7.79
N LYS A 123 3.84 8.31 -7.20
CA LYS A 123 2.42 8.20 -7.57
C LYS A 123 1.69 9.53 -7.36
N GLN A 124 1.88 10.18 -6.21
CA GLN A 124 1.33 11.50 -5.91
C GLN A 124 1.79 12.54 -6.93
N LYS A 125 3.10 12.66 -7.16
CA LYS A 125 3.66 13.62 -8.11
C LYS A 125 3.15 13.39 -9.53
N THR A 126 3.01 12.12 -9.92
CA THR A 126 2.46 11.76 -11.23
C THR A 126 0.99 12.16 -11.33
N ALA A 127 0.20 11.94 -10.27
CA ALA A 127 -1.19 12.35 -10.22
C ALA A 127 -1.36 13.88 -10.28
N GLU A 128 -0.56 14.62 -9.51
CA GLU A 128 -0.55 16.08 -9.54
C GLU A 128 -0.13 16.64 -10.90
N SER A 129 0.91 16.07 -11.51
CA SER A 129 1.35 16.46 -12.85
C SER A 129 0.30 16.12 -13.92
N SER A 130 -0.31 14.94 -13.82
CA SER A 130 -1.35 14.49 -14.73
C SER A 130 -2.57 15.40 -14.66
N LEU A 131 -2.96 15.83 -13.46
CA LEU A 131 -4.06 16.77 -13.26
C LEU A 131 -3.75 18.15 -13.86
N LYS A 132 -2.53 18.67 -13.67
CA LYS A 132 -2.08 19.92 -14.30
C LYS A 132 -2.06 19.87 -15.83
N GLU A 133 -1.60 18.76 -16.40
CA GLU A 133 -1.61 18.56 -17.85
C GLU A 133 -3.05 18.36 -18.37
N LEU A 134 -3.92 17.72 -17.59
CA LEU A 134 -5.33 17.58 -17.93
C LEU A 134 -6.05 18.93 -17.99
N GLU A 135 -5.69 19.89 -17.13
CA GLU A 135 -6.19 21.28 -17.18
C GLU A 135 -5.82 22.00 -18.48
N ALA A 136 -4.76 21.57 -19.17
CA ALA A 136 -4.39 22.12 -20.46
C ALA A 136 -5.35 21.69 -21.58
N PHE A 137 -6.08 20.57 -21.42
CA PHE A 137 -7.21 20.24 -22.28
C PHE A 137 -8.44 21.04 -21.83
N LYS A 138 -8.79 22.07 -22.59
CA LYS A 138 -9.77 23.07 -22.15
C LYS A 138 -11.13 22.84 -22.80
N VAL A 139 -12.18 22.96 -22.00
CA VAL A 139 -13.55 23.15 -22.49
C VAL A 139 -13.85 24.64 -22.42
N SER A 140 -13.84 25.32 -23.56
CA SER A 140 -14.06 26.77 -23.65
C SER A 140 -15.55 27.15 -23.72
N ARG A 141 -16.39 26.23 -24.18
CA ARG A 141 -17.85 26.38 -24.24
C ARG A 141 -18.52 25.05 -23.97
N SER A 142 -19.57 25.08 -23.15
CA SER A 142 -20.47 23.96 -22.92
C SER A 142 -21.91 24.43 -22.94
N ARG A 143 -22.76 23.78 -23.74
CA ARG A 143 -24.21 24.00 -23.73
C ARG A 143 -24.94 22.67 -23.78
N PHE A 144 -26.07 22.62 -23.10
CA PHE A 144 -27.00 21.52 -23.15
C PHE A 144 -28.38 22.06 -23.52
N TYR A 145 -29.00 21.48 -24.53
CA TYR A 145 -30.34 21.86 -24.95
C TYR A 145 -31.05 20.68 -25.63
N PHE A 146 -32.36 20.80 -25.74
CA PHE A 146 -33.19 19.85 -26.48
C PHE A 146 -33.48 20.42 -27.87
N GLU A 147 -33.07 19.68 -28.90
CA GLU A 147 -33.44 19.96 -30.28
C GLU A 147 -34.76 19.28 -30.62
N LYS A 148 -35.76 20.07 -31.05
CA LYS A 148 -37.07 19.54 -31.43
C LYS A 148 -36.95 18.61 -32.63
N LYS A 149 -37.59 17.44 -32.54
CA LYS A 149 -37.72 16.51 -33.67
C LYS A 149 -39.14 16.55 -34.22
N ASN A 150 -39.27 16.36 -35.53
CA ASN A 150 -40.57 16.36 -36.21
C ASN A 150 -41.50 15.23 -35.71
N TYR A 151 -40.91 14.13 -35.24
CA TYR A 151 -41.60 12.99 -34.66
C TYR A 151 -40.78 12.46 -33.48
N GLY A 152 -41.45 12.00 -32.41
CA GLY A 152 -40.80 11.42 -31.24
C GLY A 152 -40.46 12.45 -30.15
N ARG A 153 -39.55 12.06 -29.24
CA ARG A 153 -39.06 12.94 -28.17
C ARG A 153 -38.01 13.90 -28.71
N ASP A 154 -37.89 15.05 -28.05
CA ASP A 154 -36.81 16.00 -28.35
C ASP A 154 -35.45 15.35 -28.10
N GLN A 155 -34.49 15.69 -28.95
CA GLN A 155 -33.15 15.13 -28.93
C GLN A 155 -32.28 15.94 -27.97
N PRO A 156 -31.71 15.35 -26.90
CA PRO A 156 -30.70 16.03 -26.11
C PRO A 156 -29.46 16.28 -26.97
N ILE A 157 -28.94 17.50 -26.92
CA ILE A 157 -27.71 17.93 -27.58
C ILE A 157 -26.75 18.48 -26.54
N ILE A 158 -25.52 17.98 -26.58
CA ILE A 158 -24.37 18.51 -25.85
C ILE A 158 -23.47 19.20 -26.87
N GLU A 159 -23.38 20.51 -26.79
CA GLU A 159 -22.50 21.33 -27.62
C GLU A 159 -21.24 21.69 -26.83
N LEU A 160 -20.07 21.33 -27.36
CA LEU A 160 -18.77 21.59 -26.74
C LEU A 160 -17.84 22.31 -27.72
N SER A 161 -17.09 23.28 -27.22
CA SER A 161 -15.89 23.80 -27.89
C SER A 161 -14.69 23.46 -27.03
N VAL A 162 -13.77 22.66 -27.58
CA VAL A 162 -12.59 22.18 -26.86
C VAL A 162 -11.29 22.65 -27.52
N GLU A 163 -10.22 22.70 -26.74
CA GLU A 163 -8.86 22.99 -27.18
C GLU A 163 -7.91 22.00 -26.54
N ASN A 164 -7.11 21.31 -27.36
CA ASN A 164 -6.03 20.48 -26.86
C ASN A 164 -4.80 21.35 -26.58
N GLY A 165 -4.71 21.93 -25.38
CA GLY A 165 -3.51 22.66 -24.96
C GLY A 165 -2.38 21.76 -24.45
N THR A 166 -2.53 20.43 -24.50
CA THR A 166 -1.50 19.47 -24.06
C THR A 166 -0.41 19.31 -25.13
N ASN A 167 0.68 18.63 -24.76
CA ASN A 167 1.74 18.27 -25.71
C ASN A 167 1.56 16.89 -26.37
N LYS A 168 0.37 16.28 -26.25
CA LYS A 168 0.04 14.96 -26.79
C LYS A 168 -1.17 15.01 -27.73
N ALA A 169 -1.16 14.16 -28.75
CA ALA A 169 -2.34 13.90 -29.55
C ALA A 169 -3.37 13.12 -28.71
N ILE A 170 -4.63 13.58 -28.72
CA ILE A 170 -5.72 12.99 -27.92
C ILE A 170 -6.72 12.32 -28.86
N ALA A 171 -7.02 11.04 -28.66
CA ALA A 171 -7.98 10.32 -29.48
C ALA A 171 -9.33 10.14 -28.80
N ARG A 172 -9.38 10.20 -27.46
CA ARG A 172 -10.63 10.12 -26.70
C ARG A 172 -10.54 11.00 -25.47
N ALA A 173 -11.66 11.65 -25.15
CA ALA A 173 -11.79 12.44 -23.94
C ALA A 173 -13.00 12.00 -23.12
N TYR A 174 -12.85 11.99 -21.81
CA TYR A 174 -13.86 11.65 -20.82
C TYR A 174 -14.18 12.90 -20.01
N PHE A 175 -15.46 13.08 -19.76
CA PHE A 175 -16.01 14.27 -19.19
C PHE A 175 -16.98 13.94 -18.05
N LYS A 176 -17.04 14.82 -17.06
CA LYS A 176 -18.13 14.92 -16.11
C LYS A 176 -18.97 16.13 -16.47
N GLY A 177 -20.23 15.90 -16.80
CA GLY A 177 -21.22 16.94 -17.04
C GLY A 177 -22.07 17.18 -15.80
N VAL A 178 -22.29 18.45 -15.47
CA VAL A 178 -23.14 18.87 -14.34
C VAL A 178 -24.10 19.93 -14.81
N ILE A 179 -25.39 19.78 -14.50
CA ILE A 179 -26.44 20.76 -14.77
C ILE A 179 -26.96 21.26 -13.43
N ALA A 180 -26.75 22.55 -13.12
CA ALA A 180 -27.14 23.13 -11.84
C ALA A 180 -27.56 24.60 -12.00
N SER A 181 -28.57 25.02 -11.23
CA SER A 181 -28.89 26.44 -11.08
C SER A 181 -27.87 27.13 -10.16
N PRO A 182 -27.56 28.42 -10.37
CA PRO A 182 -26.68 29.18 -9.49
C PRO A 182 -27.11 29.11 -8.01
N GLY A 183 -26.17 28.83 -7.11
CA GLY A 183 -26.41 28.78 -5.67
C GLY A 183 -27.05 27.49 -5.13
N ARG A 184 -27.28 26.47 -5.98
CA ARG A 184 -27.82 25.18 -5.55
C ARG A 184 -26.70 24.20 -5.18
N GLU A 185 -26.77 23.59 -4.00
CA GLU A 185 -25.79 22.57 -3.55
C GLU A 185 -25.95 21.23 -4.30
N VAL A 186 -27.21 20.84 -4.59
CA VAL A 186 -27.51 19.60 -5.29
C VAL A 186 -27.77 19.90 -6.77
N PRO A 187 -27.04 19.32 -7.74
CA PRO A 187 -27.29 19.55 -9.15
C PRO A 187 -28.62 18.91 -9.61
N TRP A 188 -29.18 19.42 -10.71
CA TRP A 188 -30.35 18.81 -11.37
C TRP A 188 -29.99 17.49 -12.03
N PHE A 189 -28.76 17.42 -12.54
CA PHE A 189 -28.24 16.26 -13.22
C PHE A 189 -26.73 16.22 -13.13
N THR A 190 -26.16 15.02 -13.00
CA THR A 190 -24.72 14.77 -13.07
C THR A 190 -24.50 13.41 -13.69
N ASP A 191 -23.67 13.36 -14.72
CA ASP A 191 -23.32 12.11 -15.38
C ASP A 191 -21.93 12.24 -16.03
N THR A 192 -21.33 11.11 -16.35
CA THR A 192 -20.09 11.03 -17.11
C THR A 192 -20.36 10.60 -18.53
N PHE A 193 -19.62 11.15 -19.47
CA PHE A 193 -19.69 10.75 -20.87
C PHE A 193 -18.30 10.82 -21.50
N ASN A 194 -18.12 10.17 -22.64
CA ASN A 194 -16.87 10.22 -23.38
C ASN A 194 -17.14 10.46 -24.87
N TYR A 195 -16.11 10.91 -25.57
CA TYR A 195 -16.16 11.11 -27.01
C TYR A 195 -14.88 10.60 -27.66
N GLN A 196 -15.04 9.69 -28.63
CA GLN A 196 -13.97 9.29 -29.53
C GLN A 196 -13.84 10.33 -30.64
N ILE A 197 -12.67 10.93 -30.74
CA ILE A 197 -12.36 11.98 -31.70
C ILE A 197 -11.89 11.32 -32.99
N SER A 198 -12.63 11.51 -34.08
CA SER A 198 -12.25 10.96 -35.39
C SER A 198 -10.96 11.63 -35.86
N GLY A 199 -9.92 10.85 -36.13
CA GLY A 199 -8.58 11.37 -36.47
C GLY A 199 -7.76 11.87 -35.27
N GLY A 200 -8.34 11.93 -34.07
CA GLY A 200 -7.72 12.55 -32.91
C GLY A 200 -7.77 14.09 -32.94
N LEU A 201 -7.20 14.70 -31.92
CA LEU A 201 -7.02 16.15 -31.78
C LEU A 201 -5.55 16.40 -31.43
N GLU A 202 -4.81 17.06 -32.32
CA GLU A 202 -3.37 17.32 -32.16
C GLU A 202 -3.11 18.47 -31.17
N PRO A 203 -1.87 18.59 -30.63
CA PRO A 203 -1.47 19.71 -29.79
C PRO A 203 -1.76 21.07 -30.43
N GLY A 204 -2.46 21.94 -29.69
CA GLY A 204 -2.87 23.29 -30.10
C GLY A 204 -4.16 23.34 -30.92
N GLU A 205 -4.74 22.20 -31.31
CA GLU A 205 -5.96 22.17 -32.12
C GLU A 205 -7.22 22.46 -31.30
N LYS A 206 -8.22 22.98 -32.01
CA LYS A 206 -9.55 23.29 -31.48
C LYS A 206 -10.59 22.52 -32.26
N ALA A 207 -11.63 22.07 -31.55
CA ALA A 207 -12.75 21.40 -32.17
C ALA A 207 -14.07 21.83 -31.57
N GLU A 208 -15.11 21.81 -32.40
CA GLU A 208 -16.49 22.00 -31.99
C GLU A 208 -17.25 20.70 -32.19
N TRP A 209 -17.94 20.24 -31.15
CA TRP A 209 -18.66 18.98 -31.16
C TRP A 209 -20.13 19.21 -30.83
N ASN A 210 -20.99 18.65 -31.66
CA ASN A 210 -22.43 18.55 -31.40
C ASN A 210 -22.75 17.09 -31.16
N LEU A 211 -22.73 16.70 -29.89
CA LEU A 211 -22.97 15.33 -29.46
C LEU A 211 -24.47 15.13 -29.24
N ALA A 212 -25.02 14.04 -29.74
CA ALA A 212 -26.42 13.67 -29.59
C ALA A 212 -26.53 12.39 -28.73
N PRO A 213 -26.51 12.50 -27.39
CA PRO A 213 -26.75 11.35 -26.51
C PRO A 213 -28.06 10.63 -26.84
N ASN A 214 -28.17 9.37 -26.42
CA ASN A 214 -29.39 8.61 -26.62
C ASN A 214 -30.57 9.28 -25.89
N MET A 215 -31.65 9.60 -26.61
CA MET A 215 -32.87 10.21 -26.04
C MET A 215 -33.58 9.36 -24.98
N PHE A 216 -33.29 8.06 -24.91
CA PHE A 216 -33.83 7.15 -23.89
C PHE A 216 -32.93 7.01 -22.66
N SER A 217 -31.70 7.53 -22.73
CA SER A 217 -30.79 7.63 -21.58
C SER A 217 -31.25 8.72 -20.60
N ASP A 218 -30.55 8.86 -19.48
CA ASP A 218 -30.90 9.87 -18.48
C ASP A 218 -30.67 11.30 -18.98
N TRP A 219 -29.77 11.51 -19.96
CA TRP A 219 -29.65 12.78 -20.68
C TRP A 219 -30.95 13.21 -21.38
N GLY A 220 -31.71 12.24 -21.92
CA GLY A 220 -33.00 12.51 -22.56
C GLY A 220 -34.15 12.73 -21.58
N LYS A 221 -33.92 12.54 -20.27
CA LYS A 221 -34.90 12.73 -19.20
C LYS A 221 -34.59 13.96 -18.34
N VAL A 222 -33.51 14.67 -18.62
CA VAL A 222 -33.11 15.87 -17.88
C VAL A 222 -34.25 16.88 -17.91
N ASN A 223 -34.74 17.24 -16.72
CA ASN A 223 -35.71 18.31 -16.54
C ASN A 223 -35.08 19.36 -15.62
N ALA A 224 -34.47 20.37 -16.25
CA ALA A 224 -33.80 21.47 -15.56
C ALA A 224 -34.47 22.80 -15.94
N PRO A 225 -34.54 23.78 -15.02
CA PRO A 225 -35.08 25.10 -15.30
C PRO A 225 -34.19 25.89 -16.26
N SER A 226 -34.71 26.97 -16.83
CA SER A 226 -34.00 27.76 -17.86
C SER A 226 -32.77 28.52 -17.35
N ASP A 227 -32.66 28.72 -16.04
CA ASP A 227 -31.50 29.31 -15.36
C ASP A 227 -30.40 28.28 -15.07
N ALA A 228 -30.63 26.99 -15.31
CA ALA A 228 -29.64 25.96 -15.08
C ALA A 228 -28.48 26.10 -16.07
N VAL A 229 -27.26 26.00 -15.55
CA VAL A 229 -26.01 26.08 -16.30
C VAL A 229 -25.45 24.68 -16.47
N PHE A 230 -25.03 24.35 -17.69
CA PHE A 230 -24.30 23.12 -17.98
C PHE A 230 -22.79 23.37 -17.95
N THR A 231 -22.11 22.76 -16.99
CA THR A 231 -20.66 22.80 -16.84
C THR A 231 -20.05 21.45 -17.15
N VAL A 232 -18.89 21.44 -17.80
CA VAL A 232 -18.18 20.23 -18.18
C VAL A 232 -16.76 20.27 -17.65
N THR A 233 -16.37 19.21 -16.97
CA THR A 233 -15.00 19.00 -16.47
C THR A 233 -14.38 17.82 -17.20
N VAL A 234 -13.18 17.99 -17.73
CA VAL A 234 -12.39 16.89 -18.29
C VAL A 234 -11.89 16.04 -17.14
N ILE A 235 -12.12 14.73 -17.20
CA ILE A 235 -11.70 13.81 -16.13
C ILE A 235 -10.62 12.83 -16.59
N ARG A 236 -10.49 12.59 -17.90
CA ARG A 236 -9.46 11.73 -18.48
C ARG A 236 -9.33 11.95 -19.99
N VAL A 237 -8.14 11.74 -20.53
CA VAL A 237 -7.89 11.72 -21.98
C VAL A 237 -7.01 10.53 -22.35
N ASP A 238 -7.31 9.87 -23.48
CA ASP A 238 -6.60 8.69 -23.98
C ASP A 238 -5.91 8.96 -25.33
N ASP A 239 -4.85 8.20 -25.60
CA ASP A 239 -4.13 8.17 -26.87
C ASP A 239 -4.88 7.35 -27.94
N ALA A 240 -4.30 7.28 -29.15
CA ALA A 240 -4.88 6.52 -30.27
C ALA A 240 -4.97 5.00 -30.03
N GLN A 241 -4.19 4.48 -29.07
CA GLN A 241 -4.19 3.08 -28.67
C GLN A 241 -5.22 2.81 -27.55
N GLY A 242 -5.85 3.85 -27.00
CA GLY A 242 -6.81 3.77 -25.91
C GLY A 242 -6.14 3.71 -24.53
N ASN A 243 -4.84 4.01 -24.42
CA ASN A 243 -4.18 4.12 -23.13
C ASN A 243 -4.44 5.50 -22.53
N PRO A 244 -4.66 5.59 -21.21
CA PRO A 244 -4.77 6.87 -20.54
C PRO A 244 -3.47 7.67 -20.64
N VAL A 245 -3.60 8.91 -21.12
CA VAL A 245 -2.51 9.89 -21.17
C VAL A 245 -2.53 10.74 -19.92
N PHE A 246 -3.70 11.30 -19.57
CA PHE A 246 -3.89 12.07 -18.34
C PHE A 246 -5.23 11.75 -17.68
N GLY A 247 -5.32 11.91 -16.36
CA GLY A 247 -6.56 11.74 -15.57
C GLY A 247 -6.84 10.32 -15.04
N ASP A 248 -5.95 9.35 -15.29
CA ASP A 248 -6.04 7.98 -14.76
C ASP A 248 -5.03 7.69 -13.64
N ALA A 249 -4.29 8.71 -13.19
CA ALA A 249 -3.28 8.55 -12.16
C ALA A 249 -3.94 8.35 -10.79
N GLU A 250 -4.02 7.08 -10.36
CA GLU A 250 -4.71 6.64 -9.16
C GLU A 250 -3.98 7.01 -7.85
N PHE A 251 -3.85 8.28 -7.45
CA PHE A 251 -3.47 8.60 -6.07
C PHE A 251 -4.72 8.72 -5.19
N SER A 252 -5.01 7.67 -4.42
CA SER A 252 -6.25 7.57 -3.63
C SER A 252 -6.12 8.16 -2.22
N GLU A 253 -7.25 8.37 -1.53
CA GLU A 253 -7.24 8.73 -0.09
C GLU A 253 -6.53 7.68 0.77
N ARG A 254 -6.62 6.39 0.39
CA ARG A 254 -5.89 5.32 1.06
C ARG A 254 -4.39 5.49 0.89
N ASP A 255 -3.93 5.83 -0.30
CA ASP A 255 -2.51 6.08 -0.60
C ASP A 255 -2.00 7.29 0.21
N ALA A 256 -2.77 8.38 0.25
CA ALA A 256 -2.45 9.56 1.04
C ALA A 256 -2.34 9.25 2.54
N LYS A 257 -3.30 8.51 3.09
CA LYS A 257 -3.28 8.08 4.49
C LYS A 257 -2.08 7.17 4.78
N ARG A 258 -1.80 6.21 3.88
CA ARG A 258 -0.67 5.28 4.02
C ARG A 258 0.67 6.00 3.99
N LEU A 259 0.84 6.96 3.07
CA LEU A 259 2.03 7.80 2.99
C LEU A 259 2.24 8.58 4.30
N ALA A 260 1.19 9.23 4.82
CA ALA A 260 1.25 9.99 6.06
C ALA A 260 1.62 9.10 7.28
N GLU A 261 1.05 7.90 7.37
CA GLU A 261 1.39 6.92 8.42
C GLU A 261 2.86 6.49 8.35
N LEU A 262 3.38 6.22 7.14
CA LEU A 262 4.77 5.82 6.94
C LEU A 262 5.76 6.95 7.25
N GLN A 263 5.48 8.18 6.79
CA GLN A 263 6.32 9.34 7.09
C GLN A 263 6.33 9.66 8.59
N ALA A 264 5.20 9.50 9.29
CA ALA A 264 5.15 9.66 10.74
C ALA A 264 5.98 8.59 11.48
N LYS A 265 5.99 7.35 10.98
CA LYS A 265 6.79 6.26 11.55
C LYS A 265 8.29 6.38 11.23
N TYR A 266 8.63 6.97 10.09
CA TYR A 266 10.01 7.12 9.60
C TYR A 266 10.33 8.58 9.22
N PRO A 267 10.45 9.50 10.20
CA PRO A 267 10.53 10.95 9.96
C PRO A 267 11.79 11.43 9.21
N ASN A 268 12.80 10.58 9.06
CA ASN A 268 14.00 10.88 8.27
C ASN A 268 13.88 10.42 6.80
N SER A 269 12.70 9.99 6.36
CA SER A 269 12.45 9.64 4.96
C SER A 269 12.54 10.90 4.07
N PRO A 270 12.94 10.75 2.79
CA PRO A 270 12.91 11.87 1.85
C PRO A 270 11.50 12.50 1.78
N PRO A 271 11.40 13.84 1.70
CA PRO A 271 10.13 14.52 1.44
C PRO A 271 9.63 14.30 0.01
#